data_AF-A0A850PFW0-F1
#
_entry.id   AF-A0A850PFW0-F1
#
_cell.length_a   1.000
_cell.length_b   1.000
_cell.length_c   1.000
_cell.angle_alpha   90.00
_cell.angle_beta   90.00
_cell.angle_gamma   90.00
#
_symmetry.space_group_name_H-M   'P 1'
#
loop_
_entity.id
_entity.type
_entity.pdbx_description
1 polymer ?
#
loop_
_entity_poly.entity_id
_entity_poly.type
_entity_poly.pdbx_seq_one_letter_code
_entity_poly.pdbx_strand_id
1 'polypeptide(L)' 'IRTPDQAATAVRAADAAVVASALIATLEATLDEGAATARTVPAVLEQLRSIADGVRKAR' A
#
# COMPACT_ATOMS: atom_id res chain seq x y z
N ILE A 1 0.75 2.90 -9.02
CA ILE A 1 -0.34 3.17 -8.04
C ILE A 1 0.30 3.52 -6.70
N ARG A 2 -0.14 4.59 -6.02
CA ARG A 2 0.40 5.01 -4.72
C ARG A 2 -0.65 5.25 -3.63
N THR A 3 -1.92 5.39 -3.98
CA THR A 3 -3.01 5.65 -3.03
C THR A 3 -4.18 4.69 -3.22
N PRO A 4 -5.04 4.50 -2.21
CA PRO A 4 -6.28 3.71 -2.34
C PRO A 4 -7.18 4.20 -3.49
N ASP A 5 -7.36 5.51 -3.65
CA ASP A 5 -8.20 6.09 -4.73
C ASP A 5 -7.65 5.82 -6.13
N GLN A 6 -6.32 5.83 -6.27
CA GLN A 6 -5.68 5.44 -7.53
C GLN A 6 -5.89 3.95 -7.81
N ALA A 7 -5.79 3.10 -6.79
CA ALA A 7 -6.04 1.66 -6.93
C ALA A 7 -7.51 1.40 -7.31
N ALA A 8 -8.45 2.04 -6.62
CA ALA A 8 -9.88 2.02 -6.90
C ALA A 8 -10.20 2.44 -8.34
N THR A 9 -9.54 3.50 -8.83
CA THR A 9 -9.73 3.97 -10.20
C THR A 9 -9.17 2.98 -11.22
N ALA A 10 -8.00 2.40 -10.97
CA ALA A 10 -7.38 1.44 -11.88
C ALA A 10 -8.22 0.16 -12.05
N VAL A 11 -8.76 -0.40 -10.96
CA VAL A 11 -9.57 -1.63 -11.02
C VAL A 11 -10.97 -1.42 -11.61
N ARG A 12 -11.41 -0.17 -11.81
CA ARG A 12 -12.61 0.10 -12.62
C ARG A 12 -12.35 -0.05 -14.12
N ALA A 13 -11.11 0.06 -14.56
CA ALA A 13 -10.71 0.00 -15.97
C ALA A 13 -9.94 -1.28 -16.33
N ALA A 14 -9.56 -2.10 -15.34
CA ALA A 14 -8.76 -3.32 -15.50
C ALA A 14 -9.10 -4.34 -14.40
N ASP A 15 -8.67 -5.60 -14.57
CA ASP A 15 -8.95 -6.67 -13.60
C ASP A 15 -8.20 -6.51 -12.26
N ALA A 16 -7.08 -5.76 -12.26
CA ALA A 16 -6.21 -5.63 -11.10
C ALA A 16 -5.34 -4.35 -11.10
N ALA A 17 -4.75 -4.04 -9.94
CA ALA A 17 -3.82 -2.95 -9.75
C ALA A 17 -2.58 -3.42 -8.95
N VAL A 18 -1.37 -3.07 -9.41
CA VAL A 18 -0.10 -3.40 -8.73
C VAL A 18 0.42 -2.18 -7.95
N VAL A 19 0.71 -2.37 -6.66
CA VAL A 19 1.18 -1.32 -5.75
C VAL A 19 2.49 -1.74 -5.08
N ALA A 20 3.63 -1.30 -5.63
CA ALA A 20 4.96 -1.61 -5.07
C ALA A 20 5.61 -0.39 -4.44
N SER A 21 5.81 0.69 -5.20
CA SER A 21 6.61 1.85 -4.78
C SER A 21 6.09 2.55 -3.53
N ALA A 22 4.78 2.50 -3.27
CA ALA A 22 4.20 3.08 -2.04
C ALA A 22 4.46 2.23 -0.80
N LEU A 23 4.41 0.89 -0.92
CA LEU A 23 4.73 -0.02 0.17
C LEU A 23 6.21 0.05 0.53
N ILE A 24 7.09 0.13 -0.48
CA ILE A 24 8.53 0.28 -0.28
C ILE A 24 8.85 1.59 0.43
N ALA A 25 8.23 2.71 0.02
CA ALA A 25 8.43 3.99 0.69
C ALA A 25 7.97 3.97 2.17
N THR A 26 6.86 3.30 2.48
CA THR A 26 6.41 3.13 3.86
C THR A 26 7.33 2.22 4.67
N LEU A 27 7.88 1.17 4.07
CA LEU A 27 8.89 0.33 4.70
C LEU A 27 10.13 1.17 5.01
N GLU A 28 10.69 1.86 4.01
CA GLU A 28 11.89 2.70 4.14
C GLU A 28 11.75 3.75 5.25
N ALA A 29 10.59 4.42 5.33
CA ALA A 29 10.31 5.44 6.34
C ALA A 29 10.26 4.91 7.79
N THR A 30 10.30 3.59 7.99
CA THR A 30 10.27 2.96 9.32
C THR A 30 11.54 2.22 9.68
N LEU A 31 12.52 2.17 8.77
CA LEU A 31 13.81 1.55 9.04
C LEU A 31 14.67 2.47 9.90
N ASP A 32 15.48 1.88 10.75
CA ASP A 32 16.52 2.55 11.52
C ASP A 32 17.87 1.92 11.14
N GLU A 33 18.78 2.72 10.59
CA GLU A 33 20.06 2.25 10.03
C GLU A 33 19.91 1.03 9.08
N GLY A 34 18.81 0.98 8.32
CA GLY A 34 18.49 -0.12 7.41
C GLY A 34 17.90 -1.37 8.08
N ALA A 35 17.79 -1.39 9.41
CA ALA A 35 17.13 -2.44 10.16
C ALA A 35 15.64 -2.13 10.35
N ALA A 36 14.81 -3.18 10.30
CA ALA A 36 13.38 -3.05 10.60
C ALA A 36 13.16 -2.73 12.08
N THR A 37 12.24 -1.82 12.36
CA THR A 37 11.81 -1.49 13.72
C THR A 37 10.51 -2.20 14.07
N ALA A 38 10.07 -2.09 15.33
CA ALA A 38 8.75 -2.55 15.76
C ALA A 38 7.58 -1.91 14.97
N ARG A 39 7.83 -0.79 14.26
CA ARG A 39 6.82 -0.08 13.45
C ARG A 39 6.77 -0.53 12.00
N THR A 40 7.80 -1.17 11.47
CA THR A 40 7.90 -1.50 10.05
C THR A 40 6.77 -2.39 9.56
N VAL A 41 6.60 -3.56 10.18
CA VAL A 41 5.53 -4.49 9.79
C VAL A 41 4.14 -3.90 10.01
N PRO A 42 3.81 -3.31 11.19
CA PRO A 42 2.50 -2.69 11.39
C PRO A 42 2.17 -1.60 10.37
N ALA A 43 3.13 -0.74 10.02
CA ALA A 43 2.90 0.37 9.08
C ALA A 43 2.58 -0.13 7.66
N VAL A 44 3.35 -1.12 7.17
CA VAL A 44 3.12 -1.70 5.85
C VAL A 44 1.79 -2.45 5.78
N LEU A 45 1.45 -3.21 6.83
CA LEU A 45 0.17 -3.93 6.89
C LEU A 45 -1.04 -2.99 6.94
N GLU A 46 -0.93 -1.87 7.66
CA GLU A 46 -1.98 -0.86 7.72
C GLU A 46 -2.20 -0.20 6.35
N GLN A 47 -1.12 0.16 5.66
CA GLN A 47 -1.21 0.70 4.30
C GLN A 47 -1.81 -0.33 3.32
N LEU A 48 -1.40 -1.59 3.40
CA LEU A 48 -1.97 -2.68 2.60
C LEU A 48 -3.48 -2.83 2.82
N ARG A 49 -3.94 -2.79 4.08
CA ARG A 49 -5.38 -2.83 4.40
C ARG A 49 -6.13 -1.68 3.76
N SER A 50 -5.62 -0.45 3.89
CA SER A 50 -6.23 0.74 3.30
C SER A 50 -6.36 0.63 1.77
N ILE A 51 -5.31 0.14 1.08
CA ILE A 51 -5.34 -0.10 -0.37
C ILE A 51 -6.37 -1.18 -0.71
N ALA A 52 -6.35 -2.31 -0.01
CA ALA A 52 -7.27 -3.42 -0.24
C ALA A 52 -8.74 -3.02 -0.02
N ASP A 53 -9.00 -2.13 0.94
CA ASP A 53 -10.33 -1.57 1.17
C ASP A 53 -10.75 -0.65 0.02
N GLY A 54 -9.87 0.23 -0.45
CA GLY A 54 -10.13 1.09 -1.61
C GLY A 54 -10.48 0.28 -2.87
N VAL A 55 -9.73 -0.80 -3.14
CA VAL A 55 -10.00 -1.71 -4.25
C VAL A 55 -11.34 -2.43 -4.08
N ARG A 56 -11.62 -3.01 -2.91
CA ARG A 56 -12.87 -3.75 -2.66
C ARG A 56 -14.11 -2.87 -2.75
N LYS A 57 -14.03 -1.61 -2.30
CA LYS A 57 -15.14 -0.65 -2.38
C LYS A 57 -15.40 -0.14 -3.81
N ALA A 58 -14.46 -0.33 -4.72
CA ALA A 58 -14.57 0.14 -6.10
C ALA A 58 -15.24 -0.87 -7.04
N ARG A 59 -15.40 -2.13 -6.59
CA ARG A 59 -16.07 -3.22 -7.30
C ARG A 59 -17.52 -3.31 -6.88
#